data_AF-A0A948WPH3-F1
#
_entry.id   AF-A0A948WPH3-F1
#
_cell.length_a   1.000
_cell.length_b   1.000
_cell.length_c   1.000
_cell.angle_alpha   90.00
_cell.angle_beta   90.00
_cell.angle_gamma   90.00
#
_symmetry.space_group_name_H-M   'P 1'
#
loop_
_entity.id
_entity.type
_entity.pdbx_description
1 polymer ?
#
loop_
_entity_poly.entity_id
_entity_poly.type
_entity_poly.pdbx_seq_one_letter_code
_entity_poly.pdbx_strand_id
1 'polypeptide(L)'
;MHFKKGLAFFLLLSLPAAPSQAYWVWSPEAGKFVNPEEGEQDSAGEQYEYAMKFFRDKDYDKAEEELKSLLKRYRGAKIAPEAQYRLG
;
A
#
# COMPACT_ATOMS: atom_id res chain seq x y z
N MET A 1 3.63 15.61 -44.03
CA MET A 1 4.10 15.44 -42.64
C MET A 1 3.02 15.63 -41.56
N HIS A 2 1.79 16.06 -41.90
CA HIS A 2 0.70 16.26 -40.93
C HIS A 2 -0.13 15.00 -40.63
N PHE A 3 -0.22 14.05 -41.57
CA PHE A 3 -0.97 12.80 -41.40
C PHE A 3 -0.42 11.90 -40.28
N LYS A 4 0.91 11.81 -40.15
CA LYS A 4 1.57 11.04 -39.07
C LYS A 4 1.31 11.65 -37.68
N LYS A 5 1.18 12.98 -37.59
CA LYS A 5 0.87 13.69 -36.35
C LYS A 5 -0.60 13.49 -35.94
N GLY A 6 -1.51 13.50 -36.92
CA GLY A 6 -2.93 13.17 -36.69
C GLY A 6 -3.14 11.73 -36.25
N LEU A 7 -2.42 10.77 -36.87
CA LEU A 7 -2.46 9.36 -36.47
C LEU A 7 -1.92 9.14 -35.07
N ALA A 8 -0.80 9.79 -34.71
CA ALA A 8 -0.25 9.73 -33.36
C ALA A 8 -1.20 10.34 -32.31
N PHE A 9 -1.91 11.42 -32.66
CA PHE A 9 -2.92 12.03 -31.80
C PHE A 9 -4.12 11.11 -31.57
N PHE A 10 -4.60 10.42 -32.62
CA PHE A 10 -5.68 9.43 -32.51
C PHE A 10 -5.27 8.20 -31.70
N LEU A 11 -4.02 7.74 -31.84
CA LEU A 11 -3.47 6.64 -31.04
C LEU A 11 -3.38 6.99 -29.55
N LEU A 12 -3.01 8.23 -29.21
CA LEU A 12 -2.98 8.73 -27.83
C LEU A 12 -4.37 8.81 -27.19
N LEU A 13 -5.42 9.05 -27.96
CA LEU A 13 -6.80 9.08 -27.47
C LEU A 13 -7.42 7.69 -27.26
N SER A 14 -6.80 6.63 -27.79
CA SER A 14 -7.29 5.25 -27.65
C SER A 14 -6.83 4.53 -26.36
N LEU A 15 -6.11 5.23 -25.47
CA LEU A 15 -5.72 4.68 -24.16
C LEU A 15 -6.98 4.38 -23.33
N PRO A 16 -7.20 3.11 -22.92
CA PRO A 16 -8.36 2.77 -22.10
C PRO A 16 -8.26 3.48 -20.75
N ALA A 17 -9.33 4.15 -20.33
CA ALA A 17 -9.44 4.69 -18.98
C ALA A 17 -9.49 3.51 -18.00
N ALA A 18 -8.44 3.35 -17.20
CA ALA A 18 -8.46 2.41 -16.08
C ALA A 18 -9.50 2.87 -15.05
N PRO A 19 -10.32 1.98 -14.48
CA PRO A 19 -11.21 2.35 -13.39
C PRO A 19 -10.35 2.79 -12.19
N SER A 20 -10.35 4.08 -11.87
CA SER A 20 -9.80 4.55 -10.60
C SER A 20 -10.86 4.36 -9.51
N GLN A 21 -10.59 3.47 -8.58
CA GLN A 21 -11.49 3.20 -7.45
C GLN A 21 -11.15 4.18 -6.32
N ALA A 22 -11.83 5.32 -6.28
CA ALA A 22 -11.90 6.13 -5.06
C ALA A 22 -13.17 5.73 -4.32
N TYR A 23 -13.12 4.65 -3.54
CA TYR A 23 -14.31 4.13 -2.86
C TYR A 23 -14.29 4.52 -1.39
N TRP A 24 -15.19 5.42 -0.99
CA TRP A 24 -15.47 5.73 0.41
C TRP A 24 -16.50 4.73 0.94
N VAL A 25 -16.12 3.94 1.95
CA VAL A 25 -16.99 2.92 2.58
C VAL A 25 -17.49 3.44 3.92
N TRP A 26 -18.79 3.34 4.21
CA TRP A 26 -19.30 3.60 5.55
C TRP A 26 -18.80 2.52 6.52
N SER A 27 -17.99 2.91 7.52
CA SER A 27 -17.57 2.02 8.61
C SER A 27 -18.47 2.25 9.84
N PRO A 28 -19.31 1.28 10.24
CA PRO A 28 -20.11 1.41 11.46
C PRO A 28 -19.25 1.44 12.72
N GLU A 29 -18.07 0.80 12.70
CA GLU A 29 -17.11 0.76 13.80
C GLU A 29 -16.46 2.13 14.03
N ALA A 30 -16.09 2.82 12.93
CA ALA A 30 -15.48 4.14 12.99
C ALA A 30 -16.50 5.29 13.00
N GLY A 31 -17.79 5.01 12.72
CA GLY A 31 -18.85 6.01 12.62
C GLY A 31 -18.66 7.04 11.51
N LYS A 32 -17.86 6.72 10.49
CA LYS A 32 -17.50 7.62 9.38
C LYS A 32 -17.25 6.85 8.09
N PHE A 33 -17.30 7.56 6.97
CA PHE A 33 -16.76 7.04 5.72
C PHE A 33 -15.24 6.93 5.84
N VAL A 34 -14.68 5.79 5.44
CA VAL A 34 -13.24 5.50 5.42
C VAL A 34 -12.82 5.12 4.01
N ASN A 35 -11.60 5.51 3.64
CA ASN A 35 -10.94 4.97 2.45
C ASN A 35 -10.28 3.63 2.86
N PRO A 36 -10.69 2.48 2.30
CA PRO A 36 -10.13 1.18 2.66
C PRO A 36 -8.62 1.11 2.53
N GLU A 37 -8.06 1.75 1.48
CA GLU A 37 -6.62 1.79 1.28
C GLU A 37 -5.89 2.52 2.41
N GLU A 38 -6.44 3.63 2.92
CA GLU A 38 -5.86 4.35 4.07
C GLU A 38 -5.93 3.51 5.35
N GLY A 39 -7.03 2.80 5.58
CA GLY A 39 -7.16 1.90 6.73
C GLY A 39 -6.13 0.76 6.71
N GLU A 40 -5.80 0.24 5.53
CA GLU A 40 -4.71 -0.72 5.36
C GLU A 40 -3.33 -0.10 5.62
N GLN A 41 -3.11 1.16 5.24
CA GLN A 41 -1.85 1.86 5.54
C GLN A 41 -1.65 2.06 7.04
N ASP A 42 -2.69 2.52 7.74
CA ASP A 42 -2.64 2.76 9.19
C ASP A 42 -2.38 1.44 9.94
N SER A 43 -3.10 0.37 9.58
CA SER A 43 -2.90 -0.96 10.15
C SER A 43 -1.50 -1.52 9.91
N ALA A 44 -0.95 -1.32 8.71
CA ALA A 44 0.42 -1.74 8.38
C ALA A 44 1.46 -0.97 9.23
N GLY A 45 1.24 0.33 9.45
CA GLY A 45 2.07 1.15 10.33
C GLY A 45 2.03 0.70 11.79
N GLU A 46 0.85 0.38 12.31
CA GLU A 46 0.69 -0.18 13.66
C GLU A 46 1.41 -1.53 13.82
N GLN A 47 1.28 -2.43 12.84
CA GLN A 47 1.98 -3.71 12.86
C GLN A 47 3.50 -3.53 12.78
N TYR A 48 3.99 -2.57 11.99
CA TYR A 48 5.42 -2.25 11.93
C TYR A 48 5.94 -1.77 13.29
N GLU A 49 5.23 -0.83 13.93
CA GLU A 49 5.62 -0.34 15.26
C GLU A 49 5.58 -1.44 16.33
N TYR A 50 4.65 -2.39 16.21
CA TYR A 50 4.61 -3.58 17.05
C TYR A 50 5.86 -4.45 16.85
N ALA A 51 6.25 -4.72 15.61
CA ALA A 51 7.49 -5.44 15.30
C ALA A 51 8.73 -4.71 15.86
N MET A 52 8.74 -3.37 15.79
CA MET A 52 9.85 -2.56 16.30
C MET A 52 9.95 -2.58 17.84
N LYS A 53 8.88 -2.90 18.57
CA LYS A 53 8.98 -3.15 20.03
C LYS A 53 9.89 -4.35 20.29
N PHE A 54 9.66 -5.48 19.61
CA PHE A 54 10.51 -6.65 19.72
C PHE A 54 11.95 -6.37 19.27
N PHE A 55 12.13 -5.63 18.18
CA PHE A 55 13.46 -5.25 17.71
C PHE A 55 14.24 -4.43 18.75
N ARG A 56 13.59 -3.45 19.40
CA ARG A 56 14.17 -2.64 20.48
C ARG A 56 14.48 -3.47 21.72
N ASP A 57 13.63 -4.46 22.02
CA ASP A 57 13.82 -5.42 23.10
C ASP A 57 14.85 -6.52 22.78
N LYS A 58 15.44 -6.48 21.57
CA LYS A 58 16.40 -7.46 21.03
C LYS A 58 15.82 -8.87 20.83
N ASP A 59 14.50 -9.01 20.84
CA ASP A 59 13.79 -10.23 20.46
C ASP A 59 13.67 -10.27 18.92
N TYR A 60 14.81 -10.55 18.27
CA TYR A 60 14.91 -10.46 16.81
C TYR A 60 14.07 -11.51 16.08
N ASP A 61 13.89 -12.69 16.68
CA ASP A 61 13.08 -13.76 16.10
C ASP A 61 11.62 -13.32 15.96
N LYS A 62 11.05 -12.69 16.99
CA LYS A 62 9.68 -12.14 16.92
C LYS A 62 9.59 -10.92 16.03
N ALA A 63 10.60 -10.06 16.03
CA ALA A 63 10.63 -8.91 15.13
C ALA A 63 10.59 -9.38 13.66
N GLU A 64 11.37 -10.42 13.32
CA GLU A 64 11.39 -11.02 11.99
C GLU A 64 10.04 -11.65 11.62
N GLU A 65 9.41 -12.38 12.54
CA GLU A 65 8.10 -12.99 12.33
C GLU A 65 7.03 -11.93 11.98
N GLU A 66 6.96 -10.85 12.76
CA GLU A 66 6.00 -9.77 12.55
C GLU A 66 6.26 -9.00 11.26
N LEU A 67 7.52 -8.72 10.94
CA LEU A 67 7.88 -8.05 9.68
C LEU A 67 7.54 -8.93 8.47
N LYS A 68 7.77 -10.24 8.52
CA LYS A 68 7.34 -11.17 7.46
C LYS A 68 5.82 -11.24 7.34
N SER A 69 5.11 -11.25 8.46
CA SER A 69 3.65 -11.22 8.51
C SER A 69 3.09 -9.95 7.86
N LEU A 70 3.67 -8.80 8.20
CA LEU A 70 3.36 -7.49 7.60
C LEU A 70 3.55 -7.55 6.08
N LEU A 71 4.71 -8.01 5.60
CA LEU A 71 4.97 -8.12 4.16
C LEU A 71 4.04 -9.11 3.46
N LYS A 72 3.54 -10.13 4.15
CA LYS A 72 2.58 -11.06 3.56
C LYS A 72 1.20 -10.41 3.37
N ARG A 73 0.76 -9.62 4.36
CA ARG A 73 -0.58 -9.01 4.42
C ARG A 73 -0.67 -7.67 3.70
N TYR A 74 0.35 -6.83 3.84
CA TYR A 74 0.37 -5.41 3.44
C TYR A 74 1.46 -5.12 2.40
N ARG A 75 1.57 -5.93 1.33
CA ARG A 75 2.62 -5.77 0.30
C ARG A 75 2.64 -4.40 -0.37
N GLY A 76 1.48 -3.77 -0.52
CA GLY A 76 1.32 -2.44 -1.13
C GLY A 76 1.44 -1.29 -0.14
N ALA A 77 1.67 -1.56 1.15
CA ALA A 77 1.78 -0.49 2.13
C ALA A 77 3.05 0.33 1.95
N LYS A 78 2.96 1.62 2.22
CA LYS A 78 4.09 2.57 2.17
C LYS A 78 5.23 2.15 3.09
N ILE A 79 4.94 1.45 4.18
CA ILE A 79 5.92 0.94 5.15
C ILE A 79 6.56 -0.39 4.73
N ALA A 80 6.01 -1.09 3.73
CA ALA A 80 6.53 -2.40 3.31
C ALA A 80 8.00 -2.38 2.85
N PRO A 81 8.49 -1.39 2.07
CA PRO A 81 9.91 -1.32 1.72
C PRO A 81 10.83 -1.18 2.94
N GLU A 82 10.42 -0.38 3.93
CA GLU A 82 11.16 -0.22 5.19
C GLU A 82 11.14 -1.52 6.00
N ALA A 83 10.00 -2.21 6.06
CA ALA A 83 9.89 -3.51 6.71
C ALA A 83 10.83 -4.56 6.07
N GLN A 84 10.90 -4.60 4.73
CA GLN A 84 11.83 -5.46 4.01
C GLN A 84 13.29 -5.09 4.29
N TYR A 85 13.62 -3.79 4.31
CA TYR A 85 14.97 -3.33 4.63
C TYR A 85 15.43 -3.78 6.03
N ARG A 86 14.53 -3.80 7.02
CA ARG A 86 14.83 -4.23 8.39
C ARG A 86 15.11 -5.73 8.51
N LEU A 87 14.58 -6.55 7.59
CA LEU A 87 14.83 -7.99 7.55
C LEU A 87 16.22 -8.36 7.01
N GLY A 88 16.84 -7.46 6.23
CA GLY A 88 18.10 -7.72 5.53
C GLY A 88 17.91 -8.01 4.05
#